data_AF-A0AAV5DY99-F1
#
_entry.id   AF-A0AAV5DY99-F1
#
_cell.length_a   1.000
_cell.length_b   1.000
_cell.length_c   1.000
_cell.angle_alpha   90.00
_cell.angle_beta   90.00
_cell.angle_gamma   90.00
#
_symmetry.space_group_name_H-M   'P 1'
#
loop_
_entity.id
_entity.type
_entity.pdbx_description
1 polymer ?
#
loop_
_entity_poly.entity_id
_entity_poly.type
_entity_poly.pdbx_seq_one_letter_code
_entity_poly.pdbx_strand_id
1 'polypeptide(L)'
;MESLWKLAYLLEPASLALIATAISVAYASASRALDYGKEMERNLDFSEATITLDRSQALMIPLASSCSLLLMFYLFSSVSHLVMAFTTVASAMALFFCLSPYITYLKSQYNLVDPFVSRCCSKSFTRLQGLLMLFCIITVLAWLVSGHWLLNNVLGISICIAFVSHVRLPNIKICALLLVCLFVYDIFWVFFSERFFGANVMVSVATQKASNPVHTVANKLSLPGLQLITKKLELPVKLVFPRNLLGGIVPGSSPGDYMMLGLGDMAIPGMLLALVLFFDNQKHKDVNVPSDVPPTKRRNYVRYAIIGYGVGLVAALAAGILSQSPQPALLYLVPSTLGPVMYLAWLRNDLWELWEGSGPMSVEKARLLEV
;
A
#
# COMPACT_ATOMS: atom_id res chain seq x y z
N MET A 1 9.98 31.60 16.42
CA MET A 1 8.85 32.00 15.54
C MET A 1 9.04 31.52 14.09
N GLU A 2 10.26 31.51 13.54
CA GLU A 2 10.52 31.02 12.17
C GLU A 2 10.18 29.55 11.92
N SER A 3 10.36 28.67 12.92
CA SER A 3 10.00 27.24 12.80
C SER A 3 8.50 26.98 12.67
N LEU A 4 7.65 27.81 13.30
CA LEU A 4 6.20 27.67 13.22
C LEU A 4 5.64 28.16 11.89
N TRP A 5 6.24 29.18 11.27
CA TRP A 5 5.88 29.59 9.91
C TRP A 5 6.22 28.51 8.87
N LYS A 6 7.28 27.72 9.11
CA LYS A 6 7.57 26.55 8.25
C LYS A 6 6.50 25.46 8.34
N LEU A 7 5.70 25.39 9.41
CA LEU A 7 4.55 24.46 9.45
C LEU A 7 3.41 24.89 8.53
N ALA A 8 3.39 26.13 8.04
CA ALA A 8 2.43 26.55 7.01
C ALA A 8 2.62 25.75 5.71
N TYR A 9 3.82 25.23 5.43
CA TYR A 9 4.08 24.30 4.33
C TYR A 9 3.27 23.00 4.45
N LEU A 10 2.83 22.62 5.65
CA LEU A 10 1.98 21.47 5.85
C LEU A 10 0.56 21.68 5.29
N LEU A 11 0.11 22.92 5.19
CA LEU A 11 -1.19 23.30 4.62
C LEU A 11 -1.16 23.47 3.10
N GLU A 12 -0.02 23.21 2.45
CA GLU A 12 0.05 23.25 0.99
C GLU A 12 -0.93 22.24 0.35
N PRO A 13 -1.51 22.58 -0.81
CA PRO A 13 -2.39 21.65 -1.54
C PRO A 13 -1.73 20.29 -1.81
N ALA A 14 -0.41 20.25 -2.00
CA ALA A 14 0.33 19.02 -2.26
C ALA A 14 0.46 18.11 -1.02
N SER A 15 0.74 18.65 0.16
CA SER A 15 0.79 17.88 1.42
C SER A 15 -0.60 17.40 1.81
N LEU A 16 -1.62 18.24 1.67
CA LEU A 16 -3.00 17.85 1.91
C LEU A 16 -3.48 16.76 0.94
N ALA A 17 -3.16 16.88 -0.36
CA ALA A 17 -3.45 15.84 -1.34
C ALA A 17 -2.72 14.53 -1.01
N LEU A 18 -1.45 14.60 -0.59
CA LEU A 18 -0.68 13.41 -0.19
C LEU A 18 -1.29 12.73 1.04
N ILE A 19 -1.60 13.49 2.10
CA ILE A 19 -2.22 12.92 3.30
C ILE A 19 -3.60 12.33 2.97
N ALA A 20 -4.44 13.06 2.22
CA ALA A 20 -5.77 12.61 1.85
C ALA A 20 -5.73 11.35 0.98
N THR A 21 -4.81 11.29 0.01
CA THR A 21 -4.62 10.10 -0.83
C THR A 21 -4.09 8.94 -0.02
N ALA A 22 -3.10 9.14 0.85
CA ALA A 22 -2.57 8.09 1.72
C ALA A 22 -3.63 7.48 2.65
N ILE A 23 -4.46 8.32 3.29
CA ILE A 23 -5.58 7.86 4.14
C ILE A 23 -6.63 7.12 3.31
N SER A 24 -7.01 7.67 2.15
CA SER A 24 -8.00 7.06 1.26
C SER A 24 -7.53 5.70 0.74
N VAL A 25 -6.25 5.58 0.38
CA VAL A 25 -5.64 4.33 -0.10
C VAL A 25 -5.55 3.31 1.03
N ALA A 26 -5.13 3.71 2.23
CA ALA A 26 -5.10 2.80 3.39
C ALA A 26 -6.50 2.26 3.71
N TYR A 27 -7.52 3.10 3.68
CA TYR A 27 -8.90 2.67 3.90
C TYR A 27 -9.46 1.80 2.76
N ALA A 28 -9.23 2.19 1.51
CA ALA A 28 -9.70 1.45 0.34
C ALA A 28 -9.03 0.08 0.24
N SER A 29 -7.72 0.01 0.50
CA SER A 29 -6.96 -1.26 0.52
C SER A 29 -7.46 -2.20 1.61
N ALA A 30 -7.74 -1.67 2.80
CA ALA A 30 -8.26 -2.45 3.91
C ALA A 30 -9.71 -2.94 3.67
N SER A 31 -10.55 -2.10 3.06
CA SER A 31 -11.91 -2.49 2.65
C SER A 31 -11.89 -3.55 1.56
N ARG A 32 -11.02 -3.37 0.54
CA ARG A 32 -10.83 -4.36 -0.53
C ARG A 32 -10.30 -5.69 0.01
N ALA A 33 -9.38 -5.66 0.97
CA ALA A 33 -8.86 -6.84 1.65
C ALA A 33 -9.97 -7.60 2.41
N LEU A 34 -10.90 -6.88 3.04
CA LEU A 34 -12.07 -7.48 3.70
C LEU A 34 -13.05 -8.11 2.71
N ASP A 35 -13.34 -7.45 1.59
CA ASP A 35 -14.27 -7.98 0.58
C ASP A 35 -13.66 -9.16 -0.18
N TYR A 36 -12.36 -9.07 -0.51
CA TYR A 36 -11.59 -10.20 -1.02
C TYR A 36 -11.55 -11.34 0.01
N GLY A 37 -11.41 -10.97 1.29
CA GLY A 37 -11.76 -11.72 2.50
C GLY A 37 -12.89 -12.70 2.32
N LYS A 38 -14.07 -12.12 2.14
CA LYS A 38 -15.38 -12.80 2.07
C LYS A 38 -15.58 -13.54 0.75
N GLU A 39 -15.09 -12.98 -0.36
CA GLU A 39 -15.14 -13.64 -1.68
C GLU A 39 -14.35 -14.95 -1.65
N MET A 40 -13.22 -14.96 -0.95
CA MET A 40 -12.39 -16.12 -0.73
C MET A 40 -13.08 -17.21 0.09
N GLU A 41 -13.67 -16.84 1.23
CA GLU A 41 -14.41 -17.77 2.09
C GLU A 41 -15.57 -18.46 1.36
N ARG A 42 -16.20 -17.76 0.40
CA ARG A 42 -17.28 -18.31 -0.43
C ARG A 42 -16.79 -19.26 -1.51
N ASN A 43 -15.54 -19.12 -1.96
CA ASN A 43 -14.97 -19.94 -3.03
C ASN A 43 -13.78 -20.73 -2.49
N LEU A 44 -14.05 -21.92 -1.94
CA LEU A 44 -13.06 -22.81 -1.32
C LEU A 44 -11.78 -22.99 -2.17
N ASP A 45 -11.90 -23.09 -3.50
CA ASP A 45 -10.78 -23.25 -4.44
C ASP A 45 -9.82 -22.05 -4.50
N PHE A 46 -10.26 -20.85 -4.12
CA PHE A 46 -9.38 -19.68 -4.11
C PHE A 46 -8.60 -19.55 -2.80
N SER A 47 -9.08 -20.18 -1.70
CA SER A 47 -8.55 -20.00 -0.34
C SER A 47 -7.05 -20.26 -0.26
N GLU A 48 -6.55 -21.21 -1.06
CA GLU A 48 -5.14 -21.58 -1.18
C GLU A 48 -4.23 -20.46 -1.73
N ALA A 49 -4.78 -19.44 -2.41
CA ALA A 49 -4.01 -18.34 -3.00
C ALA A 49 -3.72 -17.19 -2.02
N THR A 50 -4.25 -17.24 -0.80
CA THR A 50 -4.00 -16.19 0.22
C THR A 50 -2.73 -16.48 1.00
N ILE A 51 -1.82 -15.50 1.08
CA ILE A 51 -0.59 -15.64 1.85
C ILE A 51 -0.86 -15.13 3.27
N THR A 52 -0.99 -16.05 4.22
CA THR A 52 -1.01 -15.71 5.64
C THR A 52 0.42 -15.47 6.12
N LEU A 53 0.66 -14.32 6.75
CA LEU A 53 1.98 -13.97 7.22
C LEU A 53 2.27 -14.66 8.56
N ASP A 54 3.25 -15.55 8.56
CA ASP A 54 3.76 -16.19 9.77
C ASP A 54 4.76 -15.33 10.52
N ARG A 55 5.05 -15.70 11.78
CA ARG A 55 6.04 -15.01 12.63
C ARG A 55 7.43 -14.99 11.98
N SER A 56 7.86 -16.10 11.39
CA SER A 56 9.16 -16.19 10.70
C SER A 56 9.19 -15.28 9.46
N GLN A 57 8.12 -15.28 8.67
CA GLN A 57 8.00 -14.43 7.48
C GLN A 57 7.99 -12.94 7.86
N ALA A 58 7.29 -12.55 8.94
CA ALA A 58 7.30 -11.18 9.44
C ALA A 58 8.70 -10.70 9.84
N LEU A 59 9.52 -11.55 10.45
CA LEU A 59 10.91 -11.24 10.79
C LEU A 59 11.82 -11.20 9.55
N MET A 60 11.56 -12.04 8.55
CA MET A 60 12.34 -12.10 7.32
C MET A 60 12.14 -10.87 6.43
N ILE A 61 10.98 -10.19 6.49
CA ILE A 61 10.70 -9.01 5.65
C ILE A 61 11.73 -7.89 5.85
N PRO A 62 11.99 -7.36 7.07
CA PRO A 62 13.01 -6.32 7.29
C PRO A 62 14.43 -6.78 6.95
N LEU A 63 14.76 -8.05 7.20
CA LEU A 63 16.06 -8.63 6.86
C LEU A 63 16.28 -8.70 5.35
N ALA A 64 15.30 -9.22 4.60
CA ALA A 64 15.33 -9.29 3.15
C ALA A 64 15.35 -7.88 2.53
N SER A 65 14.58 -6.94 3.10
CA SER A 65 14.59 -5.53 2.68
C SER A 65 15.96 -4.88 2.89
N SER A 66 16.63 -5.15 4.03
CA SER A 66 17.99 -4.67 4.32
C SER A 66 19.01 -5.20 3.32
N CYS A 67 18.95 -6.50 3.01
CA CYS A 67 19.81 -7.13 2.01
C CYS A 67 19.59 -6.52 0.62
N SER A 68 18.33 -6.38 0.19
CA SER A 68 17.96 -5.76 -1.08
C SER A 68 18.43 -4.30 -1.19
N LEU A 69 18.28 -3.53 -0.11
CA LEU A 69 18.70 -2.12 -0.05
C LEU A 69 20.23 -2.00 -0.21
N LEU A 70 21.01 -2.86 0.45
CA LEU A 70 22.47 -2.90 0.28
C LEU A 70 22.89 -3.32 -1.13
N LEU A 71 22.22 -4.34 -1.69
CA LEU A 71 22.46 -4.74 -3.08
C LEU A 71 22.15 -3.59 -4.03
N MET A 72 21.08 -2.83 -3.79
CA MET A 72 20.72 -1.66 -4.60
C MET A 72 21.73 -0.51 -4.45
N PHE A 73 22.32 -0.34 -3.26
CA PHE A 73 23.36 0.66 -3.04
C PHE A 73 24.64 0.37 -3.84
N TYR A 74 25.11 -0.88 -3.86
CA TYR A 74 26.34 -1.25 -4.58
C TYR A 74 26.12 -1.60 -6.05
N LEU A 75 24.97 -2.19 -6.40
CA LEU A 75 24.64 -2.73 -7.73
C LEU A 75 23.39 -2.07 -8.33
N PHE A 76 23.27 -0.76 -8.19
CA PHE A 76 22.05 -0.01 -8.58
C PHE A 76 21.59 -0.31 -10.02
N SER A 77 22.51 -0.34 -10.99
CA SER A 77 22.14 -0.56 -12.40
C SER A 77 21.47 -1.92 -12.62
N SER A 78 22.02 -3.01 -12.09
CA SER A 78 21.46 -4.35 -12.26
C SER A 78 20.18 -4.54 -11.45
N VAL A 79 20.17 -4.12 -10.18
CA VAL A 79 19.02 -4.30 -9.28
C VAL A 79 17.83 -3.45 -9.73
N SER A 80 18.05 -2.22 -10.17
CA SER A 80 16.95 -1.34 -10.63
C SER A 80 16.24 -1.87 -11.88
N HIS A 81 16.94 -2.51 -12.81
CA HIS A 81 16.32 -3.19 -13.96
C HIS A 81 15.47 -4.39 -13.53
N LEU A 82 15.96 -5.18 -12.58
CA LEU A 82 15.23 -6.32 -12.02
C LEU A 82 13.96 -5.84 -11.29
N VAL A 83 14.08 -4.85 -10.41
CA VAL A 83 12.93 -4.27 -9.70
C VAL A 83 11.93 -3.70 -10.71
N MET A 84 12.39 -2.99 -11.74
CA MET A 84 11.50 -2.48 -12.78
C MET A 84 10.71 -3.60 -13.47
N ALA A 85 11.37 -4.67 -13.89
CA ALA A 85 10.71 -5.82 -14.52
C ALA A 85 9.67 -6.50 -13.62
N PHE A 86 9.97 -6.66 -12.33
CA PHE A 86 8.97 -7.18 -11.39
C PHE A 86 7.83 -6.19 -11.16
N THR A 87 8.12 -4.89 -11.05
CA THR A 87 7.08 -3.87 -10.83
C THR A 87 6.15 -3.71 -12.03
N THR A 88 6.61 -3.90 -13.28
CA THR A 88 5.72 -3.81 -14.46
C THR A 88 4.70 -4.94 -14.46
N VAL A 89 5.17 -6.18 -14.21
CA VAL A 89 4.29 -7.35 -14.10
C VAL A 89 3.34 -7.20 -12.91
N ALA A 90 3.87 -6.83 -11.74
CA ALA A 90 3.06 -6.61 -10.54
C ALA A 90 2.02 -5.50 -10.76
N SER A 91 2.37 -4.40 -11.44
CA SER A 91 1.45 -3.30 -11.74
C SER A 91 0.30 -3.74 -12.64
N ALA A 92 0.58 -4.53 -13.69
CA ALA A 92 -0.47 -5.03 -14.60
C ALA A 92 -1.44 -5.96 -13.86
N MET A 93 -0.92 -6.88 -13.05
CA MET A 93 -1.73 -7.80 -12.25
C MET A 93 -2.53 -7.06 -11.17
N ALA A 94 -1.91 -6.10 -10.49
CA ALA A 94 -2.55 -5.31 -9.45
C ALA A 94 -3.67 -4.41 -10.00
N LEU A 95 -3.45 -3.77 -11.16
CA LEU A 95 -4.49 -3.00 -11.85
C LEU A 95 -5.69 -3.89 -12.23
N PHE A 96 -5.42 -5.06 -12.81
CA PHE A 96 -6.45 -6.01 -13.17
C PHE A 96 -7.26 -6.43 -11.93
N PHE A 97 -6.57 -6.76 -10.83
CA PHE A 97 -7.19 -7.11 -9.55
C PHE A 97 -8.08 -6.00 -8.97
N CYS A 98 -7.64 -4.74 -9.08
CA CYS A 98 -8.39 -3.58 -8.58
C CYS A 98 -9.63 -3.27 -9.44
N LEU A 99 -9.52 -3.40 -10.76
CA LEU A 99 -10.60 -3.06 -11.70
C LEU A 99 -11.60 -4.20 -11.92
N SER A 100 -11.21 -5.45 -11.68
CA SER A 100 -12.08 -6.63 -11.82
C SER A 100 -13.44 -6.52 -11.10
N PRO A 101 -13.53 -6.13 -9.81
CA PRO A 101 -14.83 -6.01 -9.14
C PRO A 101 -15.72 -4.91 -9.75
N TYR A 102 -15.12 -3.81 -10.24
CA TYR A 102 -15.86 -2.75 -10.92
C TYR A 102 -16.48 -3.23 -12.22
N ILE A 103 -15.75 -4.03 -12.99
CA ILE A 103 -16.25 -4.64 -14.22
C ILE A 103 -17.39 -5.63 -13.94
N THR A 104 -17.27 -6.45 -12.89
CA THR A 104 -18.35 -7.37 -12.47
C THR A 104 -19.59 -6.60 -12.01
N TYR A 105 -19.41 -5.49 -11.29
CA TYR A 105 -20.49 -4.61 -10.89
C TYR A 105 -21.18 -3.96 -12.09
N LEU A 106 -20.43 -3.40 -13.04
CA LEU A 106 -20.98 -2.82 -14.27
C LEU A 106 -21.73 -3.87 -15.10
N LYS A 107 -21.19 -5.08 -15.22
CA LYS A 107 -21.87 -6.18 -15.90
C LYS A 107 -23.23 -6.48 -15.26
N SER A 108 -23.28 -6.56 -13.93
CA SER A 108 -24.53 -6.81 -13.19
C SER A 108 -25.52 -5.66 -13.35
N GLN A 109 -25.06 -4.42 -13.43
CA GLN A 109 -25.93 -3.24 -13.57
C GLN A 109 -26.54 -3.14 -14.98
N TYR A 110 -25.75 -3.44 -16.02
CA TYR A 110 -26.18 -3.35 -17.42
C TYR A 110 -26.73 -4.66 -17.99
N ASN A 111 -26.85 -5.73 -17.18
CA ASN A 111 -27.29 -7.07 -17.60
C ASN A 111 -26.61 -7.56 -18.89
N LEU A 112 -25.30 -7.30 -19.02
CA LEU A 112 -24.55 -7.67 -20.21
C LEU A 112 -24.39 -9.20 -20.25
N VAL A 113 -25.00 -9.83 -21.24
CA VAL A 113 -24.82 -11.26 -21.54
C VAL A 113 -23.44 -11.42 -22.20
N ASP A 114 -22.45 -11.87 -21.43
CA ASP A 114 -21.13 -12.17 -21.97
C ASP A 114 -21.08 -13.62 -22.48
N PRO A 115 -20.87 -13.85 -23.78
CA PRO A 115 -20.47 -15.16 -24.26
C PRO A 115 -19.07 -15.51 -23.77
N PHE A 116 -18.90 -16.74 -23.25
CA PHE A 116 -17.59 -17.27 -22.84
C PHE A 116 -16.66 -17.40 -24.05
N VAL A 117 -15.42 -16.89 -23.96
CA VAL A 117 -14.46 -16.86 -25.10
C VAL A 117 -13.66 -18.14 -25.20
N SER A 118 -13.40 -18.80 -24.07
CA SER A 118 -12.51 -19.95 -24.00
C SER A 118 -12.83 -20.76 -22.75
N ARG A 119 -12.99 -22.08 -22.93
CA ARG A 119 -13.01 -23.08 -21.86
C ARG A 119 -11.70 -23.88 -21.92
N CYS A 120 -10.57 -23.20 -21.95
CA CYS A 120 -9.26 -23.85 -21.82
C CYS A 120 -8.54 -23.28 -20.59
N CYS A 121 -8.12 -24.18 -19.70
CA CYS A 121 -7.57 -23.95 -18.36
C CYS A 121 -8.59 -23.47 -17.31
N SER A 122 -9.36 -24.42 -16.74
CA SER A 122 -10.12 -24.39 -15.46
C SER A 122 -11.09 -23.22 -15.14
N LYS A 123 -10.96 -22.04 -15.74
CA LYS A 123 -11.84 -20.88 -15.54
C LYS A 123 -12.38 -20.36 -16.87
N SER A 124 -13.65 -19.97 -16.87
CA SER A 124 -14.30 -19.37 -18.02
C SER A 124 -13.85 -17.91 -18.18
N PHE A 125 -12.96 -17.67 -19.14
CA PHE A 125 -12.50 -16.32 -19.44
C PHE A 125 -13.56 -15.56 -20.25
N THR A 126 -14.05 -14.43 -19.72
CA THR A 126 -15.06 -13.59 -20.40
C THR A 126 -14.40 -12.58 -21.34
N ARG A 127 -15.10 -12.15 -22.41
CA ARG A 127 -14.61 -11.11 -23.34
C ARG A 127 -14.19 -9.84 -22.59
N LEU A 128 -14.98 -9.47 -21.59
CA LEU A 128 -14.79 -8.26 -20.81
C LEU A 128 -13.52 -8.34 -19.92
N GLN A 129 -13.20 -9.52 -19.37
CA GLN A 129 -11.93 -9.75 -18.66
C GLN A 129 -10.72 -9.66 -19.61
N GLY A 130 -10.85 -10.15 -20.85
CA GLY A 130 -9.83 -9.98 -21.89
C GLY A 130 -9.58 -8.52 -22.25
N LEU A 131 -10.64 -7.76 -22.47
CA LEU A 131 -10.57 -6.32 -22.72
C LEU A 131 -9.94 -5.56 -21.54
N LEU A 132 -10.30 -5.92 -20.30
CA LEU A 132 -9.70 -5.34 -19.12
C LEU A 132 -8.20 -5.64 -19.01
N MET A 133 -7.78 -6.87 -19.28
CA MET A 133 -6.37 -7.25 -19.27
C MET A 133 -5.59 -6.43 -20.32
N LEU A 134 -6.13 -6.30 -21.53
CA LEU A 134 -5.52 -5.48 -22.59
C LEU A 134 -5.42 -4.00 -22.18
N PHE A 135 -6.47 -3.45 -21.56
CA PHE A 135 -6.44 -2.10 -21.01
C PHE A 135 -5.35 -1.92 -19.93
N CYS A 136 -5.19 -2.89 -19.03
CA CYS A 136 -4.14 -2.86 -18.00
C CYS A 136 -2.72 -2.92 -18.60
N ILE A 137 -2.52 -3.73 -19.65
CA ILE A 137 -1.24 -3.79 -20.35
C ILE A 137 -0.94 -2.45 -21.03
N ILE A 138 -1.92 -1.85 -21.70
CA ILE A 138 -1.77 -0.56 -22.38
C ILE A 138 -1.42 0.55 -21.37
N THR A 139 -2.07 0.61 -20.22
CA THR A 139 -1.77 1.63 -19.20
C THR A 139 -0.37 1.50 -18.61
N VAL A 140 0.11 0.27 -18.38
CA VAL A 140 1.50 0.03 -17.94
C VAL A 140 2.51 0.40 -19.03
N LEU A 141 2.24 0.08 -20.29
CA LEU A 141 3.09 0.50 -21.42
C LEU A 141 3.11 2.02 -21.58
N ALA A 142 1.95 2.67 -21.46
CA ALA A 142 1.85 4.12 -21.49
C ALA A 142 2.67 4.77 -20.36
N TRP A 143 2.67 4.19 -19.16
CA TRP A 143 3.52 4.63 -18.05
C TRP A 143 5.02 4.45 -18.37
N LEU A 144 5.42 3.30 -18.90
CA LEU A 144 6.81 3.04 -19.30
C LEU A 144 7.34 4.02 -20.35
N VAL A 145 6.47 4.49 -21.27
CA VAL A 145 6.82 5.47 -22.30
C VAL A 145 6.82 6.89 -21.75
N SER A 146 5.73 7.30 -21.10
CA SER A 146 5.49 8.69 -20.69
C SER A 146 6.20 9.08 -19.39
N GLY A 147 6.41 8.14 -18.47
CA GLY A 147 6.89 8.42 -17.11
C GLY A 147 6.02 9.41 -16.34
N HIS A 148 4.74 9.56 -16.70
CA HIS A 148 3.88 10.57 -16.09
C HIS A 148 3.56 10.23 -14.62
N TRP A 149 3.71 11.22 -13.74
CA TRP A 149 3.46 11.09 -12.30
C TRP A 149 2.07 10.54 -11.96
N LEU A 150 1.03 10.89 -12.72
CA LEU A 150 -0.34 10.42 -12.49
C LEU A 150 -0.44 8.91 -12.73
N LEU A 151 0.08 8.43 -13.86
CA LEU A 151 0.11 7.00 -14.14
C LEU A 151 0.95 6.26 -13.09
N ASN A 152 2.10 6.81 -12.72
CA ASN A 152 2.93 6.24 -11.65
C ASN A 152 2.15 6.09 -10.33
N ASN A 153 1.39 7.10 -9.94
CA ASN A 153 0.57 7.06 -8.73
C ASN A 153 -0.59 6.05 -8.85
N VAL A 154 -1.27 5.99 -9.99
CA VAL A 154 -2.34 5.00 -10.23
C VAL A 154 -1.80 3.57 -10.14
N LEU A 155 -0.64 3.30 -10.74
CA LEU A 155 0.01 1.98 -10.65
C LEU A 155 0.44 1.67 -9.21
N GLY A 156 1.05 2.64 -8.51
CA GLY A 156 1.48 2.47 -7.12
C GLY A 156 0.32 2.21 -6.16
N ILE A 157 -0.78 2.98 -6.28
CA ILE A 157 -2.01 2.76 -5.50
C ILE A 157 -2.56 1.35 -5.76
N SER A 158 -2.57 0.91 -7.01
CA SER A 158 -3.05 -0.42 -7.38
C SER A 158 -2.18 -1.51 -6.75
N ILE A 159 -0.85 -1.38 -6.83
CA ILE A 159 0.10 -2.29 -6.16
C ILE A 159 -0.16 -2.33 -4.64
N CYS A 160 -0.38 -1.16 -4.02
CA CYS A 160 -0.66 -1.06 -2.59
C CYS A 160 -1.93 -1.84 -2.20
N ILE A 161 -3.03 -1.62 -2.94
CA ILE A 161 -4.31 -2.26 -2.69
C ILE A 161 -4.19 -3.78 -2.89
N ALA A 162 -3.54 -4.21 -3.96
CA ALA A 162 -3.32 -5.64 -4.23
C ALA A 162 -2.46 -6.29 -3.14
N PHE A 163 -1.36 -5.64 -2.74
CA PHE A 163 -0.47 -6.15 -1.69
C PHE A 163 -1.22 -6.35 -0.35
N VAL A 164 -1.94 -5.32 0.13
CA VAL A 164 -2.72 -5.41 1.38
C VAL A 164 -3.86 -6.43 1.28
N SER A 165 -4.41 -6.65 0.08
CA SER A 165 -5.48 -7.64 -0.12
C SER A 165 -4.98 -9.10 -0.11
N HIS A 166 -3.77 -9.34 -0.62
CA HIS A 166 -3.19 -10.69 -0.70
C HIS A 166 -2.46 -11.12 0.58
N VAL A 167 -1.84 -10.17 1.29
CA VAL A 167 -1.14 -10.43 2.55
C VAL A 167 -2.12 -10.33 3.71
N ARG A 168 -2.49 -11.48 4.29
CA ARG A 168 -3.34 -11.49 5.49
C ARG A 168 -2.51 -11.69 6.75
N LEU A 169 -2.78 -10.85 7.74
CA LEU A 169 -2.26 -11.01 9.09
C LEU A 169 -3.29 -11.83 9.88
N PRO A 170 -2.90 -12.95 10.51
CA PRO A 170 -3.85 -13.75 11.26
C PRO A 170 -4.29 -13.02 12.54
N ASN A 171 -3.35 -12.41 13.25
CA ASN A 171 -3.57 -11.82 14.58
C ASN A 171 -2.82 -10.50 14.74
N ILE A 172 -3.24 -9.66 15.71
CA ILE A 172 -2.54 -8.39 15.96
C ILE A 172 -1.14 -8.62 16.55
N LYS A 173 -0.87 -9.78 17.16
CA LYS A 173 0.48 -10.14 17.63
C LYS A 173 1.49 -10.14 16.47
N ILE A 174 1.15 -10.73 15.33
CA ILE A 174 2.04 -10.76 14.16
C ILE A 174 2.12 -9.37 13.53
N CYS A 175 1.01 -8.63 13.49
CA CYS A 175 0.99 -7.25 13.05
C CYS A 175 1.93 -6.36 13.88
N ALA A 176 1.82 -6.42 15.21
CA ALA A 176 2.65 -5.67 16.13
C ALA A 176 4.13 -6.07 16.01
N LEU A 177 4.42 -7.37 15.88
CA LEU A 177 5.78 -7.85 15.63
C LEU A 177 6.37 -7.24 14.35
N LEU A 178 5.63 -7.32 13.24
CA LEU A 178 6.04 -6.76 11.95
C LEU A 178 6.28 -5.24 12.05
N LEU A 179 5.34 -4.51 12.66
CA LEU A 179 5.41 -3.06 12.87
C LEU A 179 6.62 -2.65 13.71
N VAL A 180 6.90 -3.36 14.80
CA VAL A 180 8.06 -3.10 15.67
C VAL A 180 9.37 -3.40 14.93
N CYS A 181 9.44 -4.50 14.16
CA CYS A 181 10.64 -4.80 13.39
C CYS A 181 10.89 -3.77 12.27
N LEU A 182 9.83 -3.31 11.58
CA LEU A 182 9.94 -2.27 10.56
C LEU A 182 10.27 -0.89 11.16
N PHE A 183 9.76 -0.59 12.36
CA PHE A 183 10.15 0.58 13.14
C PHE A 183 11.65 0.60 13.44
N VAL A 184 12.21 -0.52 13.93
CA VAL A 184 13.66 -0.63 14.20
C VAL A 184 14.47 -0.55 12.90
N TYR A 185 13.99 -1.18 11.83
CA TYR A 185 14.60 -1.11 10.50
C TYR A 185 14.74 0.34 10.01
N ASP A 186 13.67 1.13 10.10
CA ASP A 186 13.65 2.51 9.60
C ASP A 186 14.62 3.40 10.38
N ILE A 187 14.65 3.27 11.71
CA ILE A 187 15.61 3.97 12.58
C ILE A 187 17.06 3.62 12.22
N PHE A 188 17.34 2.32 12.03
CA PHE A 188 18.68 1.87 11.67
C PHE A 188 19.13 2.47 10.34
N TRP A 189 18.30 2.37 9.29
CA TRP A 189 18.68 2.81 7.95
C TRP A 189 18.71 4.33 7.78
N VAL A 190 17.88 5.08 8.52
CA VAL A 190 17.87 6.54 8.44
C VAL A 190 18.98 7.18 9.27
N PHE A 191 19.25 6.70 10.49
CA PHE A 191 20.20 7.39 11.39
C PHE A 191 21.55 6.70 11.53
N PHE A 192 21.61 5.37 11.45
CA PHE A 192 22.85 4.63 11.72
C PHE A 192 23.62 4.28 10.45
N SER A 193 22.95 4.19 9.29
CA SER A 193 23.59 3.72 8.05
C SER A 193 24.80 4.56 7.61
N GLU A 194 24.75 5.89 7.77
CA GLU A 194 25.86 6.79 7.45
C GLU A 194 27.14 6.46 8.23
N ARG A 195 27.00 6.09 9.51
CA ARG A 195 28.15 5.78 10.37
C ARG A 195 28.87 4.50 9.94
N PHE A 196 28.17 3.54 9.35
CA PHE A 196 28.74 2.26 8.93
C PHE A 196 29.22 2.27 7.48
N PHE A 197 28.51 2.95 6.57
CA PHE A 197 28.77 2.90 5.13
C PHE A 197 29.36 4.19 4.56
N GLY A 198 29.54 5.23 5.39
CA GLY A 198 30.07 6.54 4.98
C GLY A 198 29.07 7.44 4.25
N ALA A 199 27.87 6.94 3.97
CA ALA A 199 26.77 7.69 3.36
C ALA A 199 25.41 7.12 3.82
N ASN A 200 24.38 7.97 3.82
CA ASN A 200 23.01 7.56 4.13
C ASN A 200 22.44 6.69 3.01
N VAL A 201 22.54 5.38 3.17
CA VAL A 201 22.22 4.38 2.13
C VAL A 201 20.77 4.51 1.66
N MET A 202 19.81 4.68 2.58
CA MET A 202 18.40 4.85 2.23
C MET A 202 18.15 6.08 1.35
N VAL A 203 18.84 7.18 1.61
CA VAL A 203 18.69 8.44 0.86
C VAL A 203 19.38 8.35 -0.49
N SER A 204 20.59 7.78 -0.53
CA SER A 204 21.33 7.54 -1.77
C SER A 204 20.54 6.66 -2.73
N VAL A 205 19.90 5.61 -2.22
CA VAL A 205 19.06 4.72 -3.03
C VAL A 205 17.74 5.39 -3.44
N ALA A 206 17.09 6.14 -2.54
CA ALA A 206 15.79 6.78 -2.83
C ALA A 206 15.87 7.94 -3.84
N THR A 207 17.03 8.60 -3.92
CA THR A 207 17.30 9.72 -4.85
C THR A 207 17.72 9.26 -6.24
N GLN A 208 18.21 8.04 -6.38
CA GLN A 208 18.59 7.47 -7.68
C GLN A 208 17.35 7.05 -8.48
N LYS A 209 17.25 7.52 -9.74
CA LYS A 209 16.17 7.15 -10.66
C LYS A 209 16.63 6.02 -11.58
N ALA A 210 15.77 5.03 -11.79
CA ALA A 210 16.07 3.87 -12.63
C ALA A 210 16.17 4.28 -14.12
N SER A 211 17.11 3.68 -14.85
CA SER A 211 17.23 3.85 -16.30
C SER A 211 16.11 3.11 -17.02
N ASN A 212 15.44 3.79 -17.94
CA ASN A 212 14.33 3.19 -18.68
C ASN A 212 14.86 2.21 -19.75
N PRO A 213 14.55 0.90 -19.66
CA PRO A 213 14.99 -0.08 -20.65
C PRO A 213 14.34 0.15 -22.01
N VAL A 214 13.13 0.72 -22.06
CA VAL A 214 12.43 1.01 -23.32
C VAL A 214 13.21 2.05 -24.12
N HIS A 215 13.77 3.07 -23.45
CA HIS A 215 14.65 4.04 -24.10
C HIS A 215 15.94 3.37 -24.61
N THR A 216 16.54 2.46 -23.84
CA THR A 216 17.75 1.72 -24.26
C THR A 216 17.50 0.86 -25.50
N VAL A 217 16.38 0.14 -25.53
CA VAL A 217 15.98 -0.70 -26.68
C VAL A 217 15.65 0.18 -27.89
N ALA A 218 14.92 1.28 -27.69
CA ALA A 218 14.61 2.23 -28.76
C ALA A 218 15.86 2.82 -29.40
N ASN A 219 16.87 3.16 -28.60
CA ASN A 219 18.14 3.69 -29.08
C ASN A 219 18.97 2.65 -29.84
N LYS A 220 18.92 1.37 -29.40
CA LYS A 220 19.56 0.26 -30.13
C LYS A 220 18.87 -0.08 -31.46
N LEU A 221 17.55 0.15 -31.55
CA LEU A 221 16.75 -0.13 -32.75
C LEU A 221 16.63 1.07 -33.70
N SER A 222 17.26 2.22 -33.38
CA SER A 222 17.24 3.44 -34.19
C SER A 222 15.84 3.86 -34.68
N LEU A 223 14.80 3.65 -33.85
CA LEU A 223 13.42 3.92 -34.24
C LEU A 223 13.14 5.44 -34.26
N PRO A 224 12.78 6.04 -35.43
CA PRO A 224 12.46 7.46 -35.51
C PRO A 224 11.15 7.74 -34.75
N GLY A 225 11.14 8.82 -33.95
CA GLY A 225 9.96 9.26 -33.18
C GLY A 225 9.93 8.87 -31.69
N LEU A 226 10.81 7.97 -31.22
CA LEU A 226 10.87 7.56 -29.80
C LEU A 226 11.70 8.51 -28.90
N GLN A 227 12.07 9.70 -29.38
CA GLN A 227 12.79 10.71 -28.59
C GLN A 227 11.96 11.31 -27.44
N LEU A 228 10.63 11.11 -27.46
CA LEU A 228 9.73 11.54 -26.39
C LEU A 228 9.78 10.64 -25.14
N ILE A 229 10.51 9.52 -25.19
CA ILE A 229 10.59 8.55 -24.09
C ILE A 229 11.50 9.08 -22.98
N THR A 230 11.01 8.98 -21.75
CA THR A 230 11.77 9.38 -20.57
C THR A 230 13.01 8.49 -20.36
N LYS A 231 14.18 9.12 -20.24
CA LYS A 231 15.47 8.43 -20.00
C LYS A 231 15.55 7.79 -18.62
N LYS A 232 14.94 8.44 -17.63
CA LYS A 232 14.89 8.01 -16.23
C LYS A 232 13.44 7.88 -15.82
N LEU A 233 13.11 6.75 -15.19
CA LEU A 233 11.77 6.41 -14.76
C LEU A 233 11.74 6.29 -13.24
N GLU A 234 10.75 6.91 -12.62
CA GLU A 234 10.44 6.68 -11.21
C GLU A 234 9.57 5.45 -11.11
N LEU A 235 9.95 4.52 -10.24
CA LEU A 235 9.21 3.27 -10.05
C LEU A 235 7.93 3.54 -9.24
N PRO A 236 6.85 2.79 -9.48
CA PRO A 236 5.56 2.99 -8.81
C PRO A 236 5.59 2.43 -7.38
N VAL A 237 6.77 2.40 -6.74
CA VAL A 237 7.02 1.98 -5.36
C VAL A 237 6.93 3.18 -4.40
N LYS A 238 6.78 4.39 -4.94
CA LYS A 238 6.52 5.63 -4.21
C LYS A 238 5.49 6.48 -4.95
N LEU A 239 4.63 7.15 -4.20
CA LEU A 239 3.74 8.18 -4.75
C LEU A 239 4.48 9.51 -4.85
N VAL A 240 4.17 10.24 -5.90
CA VAL A 240 4.89 11.44 -6.31
C VAL A 240 3.86 12.51 -6.63
N PHE A 241 3.86 13.60 -5.86
CA PHE A 241 3.00 14.75 -6.09
C PHE A 241 3.83 15.98 -6.41
N PRO A 242 3.58 16.66 -7.55
CA PRO A 242 4.24 17.94 -7.81
C PRO A 242 3.79 18.96 -6.75
N ARG A 243 4.73 19.69 -6.13
CA ARG A 243 4.38 20.71 -5.13
C ARG A 243 3.47 21.81 -5.68
N ASN A 244 3.54 22.07 -6.99
CA ASN A 244 2.71 23.07 -7.69
C ASN A 244 1.36 22.53 -8.18
N LEU A 245 0.74 21.56 -7.47
CA LEU A 245 -0.46 20.85 -7.91
C LEU A 245 -1.63 21.77 -8.30
N LEU A 246 -1.75 22.95 -7.70
CA LEU A 246 -2.85 23.90 -7.91
C LEU A 246 -2.41 25.30 -8.40
N GLY A 247 -1.23 25.41 -9.02
CA GLY A 247 -0.66 26.70 -9.43
C GLY A 247 -0.11 27.47 -8.23
N GLY A 248 1.21 27.64 -8.18
CA GLY A 248 1.92 28.19 -7.02
C GLY A 248 1.42 29.57 -6.60
N ILE A 249 0.92 29.67 -5.36
CA ILE A 249 0.60 30.95 -4.69
C ILE A 249 1.90 31.57 -4.11
N VAL A 250 3.05 30.91 -4.26
CA VAL A 250 4.33 31.36 -3.69
C VAL A 250 5.37 31.56 -4.82
N PRO A 251 5.87 32.79 -5.02
CA PRO A 251 6.96 33.05 -5.95
C PRO A 251 8.26 32.50 -5.34
N GLY A 252 8.80 31.42 -5.92
CA GLY A 252 10.13 30.89 -5.54
C GLY A 252 10.31 29.37 -5.59
N SER A 253 9.28 28.56 -5.80
CA SER A 253 9.44 27.11 -5.92
C SER A 253 9.91 26.72 -7.32
N SER A 254 11.11 26.15 -7.42
CA SER A 254 11.66 25.59 -8.65
C SER A 254 10.68 24.59 -9.30
N PRO A 255 10.50 24.62 -10.64
CA PRO A 255 9.71 23.62 -11.35
C PRO A 255 10.45 22.27 -11.30
N GLY A 256 10.11 21.43 -10.31
CA GLY A 256 10.74 20.11 -10.17
C GLY A 256 10.74 19.48 -8.78
N ASP A 257 10.32 20.21 -7.74
CA ASP A 257 10.25 19.64 -6.40
C ASP A 257 8.99 18.78 -6.25
N TYR A 258 9.21 17.49 -6.07
CA TYR A 258 8.16 16.50 -5.82
C TYR A 258 8.10 16.15 -4.35
N MET A 259 6.88 16.07 -3.83
CA MET A 259 6.61 15.43 -2.55
C MET A 259 6.50 13.92 -2.80
N MET A 260 7.20 13.12 -1.98
CA MET A 260 7.24 11.67 -2.14
C MET A 260 6.74 10.97 -0.87
N LEU A 261 5.99 9.88 -1.04
CA LEU A 261 5.60 8.98 0.05
C LEU A 261 5.85 7.53 -0.38
N GLY A 262 6.47 6.73 0.49
CA GLY A 262 6.72 5.32 0.21
C GLY A 262 5.43 4.50 0.20
N LEU A 263 5.35 3.49 -0.66
CA LEU A 263 4.24 2.52 -0.61
C LEU A 263 4.18 1.76 0.72
N GLY A 264 5.34 1.48 1.32
CA GLY A 264 5.42 0.80 2.62
C GLY A 264 4.69 1.57 3.72
N ASP A 265 4.82 2.89 3.74
CA ASP A 265 4.23 3.78 4.74
C ASP A 265 2.69 3.79 4.68
N MET A 266 2.10 3.40 3.55
CA MET A 266 0.65 3.22 3.38
C MET A 266 0.23 1.76 3.56
N ALA A 267 0.98 0.82 3.01
CA ALA A 267 0.66 -0.60 3.04
C ALA A 267 0.70 -1.16 4.46
N ILE A 268 1.68 -0.75 5.27
CA ILE A 268 1.86 -1.24 6.63
C ILE A 268 0.66 -0.84 7.54
N PRO A 269 0.28 0.44 7.64
CA PRO A 269 -0.96 0.84 8.29
C PRO A 269 -2.21 0.23 7.64
N GLY A 270 -2.24 0.09 6.31
CA GLY A 270 -3.32 -0.56 5.58
C GLY A 270 -3.58 -2.00 6.03
N MET A 271 -2.53 -2.78 6.27
CA MET A 271 -2.65 -4.14 6.82
C MET A 271 -3.20 -4.15 8.25
N LEU A 272 -2.78 -3.21 9.11
CA LEU A 272 -3.36 -3.07 10.45
C LEU A 272 -4.85 -2.70 10.36
N LEU A 273 -5.21 -1.74 9.50
CA LEU A 273 -6.61 -1.36 9.25
C LEU A 273 -7.43 -2.55 8.74
N ALA A 274 -6.88 -3.39 7.85
CA ALA A 274 -7.56 -4.57 7.31
C ALA A 274 -7.87 -5.59 8.40
N LEU A 275 -6.90 -5.88 9.28
CA LEU A 275 -7.07 -6.76 10.42
C LEU A 275 -8.17 -6.24 11.38
N VAL A 276 -8.10 -4.94 11.69
CA VAL A 276 -9.05 -4.31 12.62
C VAL A 276 -10.46 -4.22 12.01
N LEU A 277 -10.58 -3.94 10.71
CA LEU A 277 -11.85 -3.99 9.96
C LEU A 277 -12.45 -5.39 9.97
N PHE A 278 -11.62 -6.42 9.78
CA PHE A 278 -12.05 -7.81 9.82
C PHE A 278 -12.57 -8.20 11.21
N PHE A 279 -11.88 -7.77 12.27
CA PHE A 279 -12.32 -8.00 13.65
C PHE A 279 -13.63 -7.27 13.99
N ASP A 280 -13.74 -5.99 13.63
CA ASP A 280 -14.97 -5.19 13.81
C ASP A 280 -16.17 -5.86 13.09
N ASN A 281 -15.95 -6.38 11.88
CA ASN A 281 -16.99 -7.04 11.09
C ASN A 281 -17.37 -8.43 11.61
N GLN A 282 -16.42 -9.20 12.17
CA GLN A 282 -16.72 -10.48 12.83
C GLN A 282 -17.60 -10.28 14.06
N LYS A 283 -17.21 -9.36 14.96
CA LYS A 283 -18.00 -9.05 16.16
C LYS A 283 -19.38 -8.50 15.84
N HIS A 284 -19.54 -7.80 14.72
CA HIS A 284 -20.85 -7.36 14.25
C HIS A 284 -21.77 -8.52 13.81
N LYS A 285 -21.21 -9.63 13.31
CA LYS A 285 -22.00 -10.82 12.94
C LYS A 285 -22.42 -11.63 14.17
N ASP A 286 -21.56 -11.71 15.18
CA ASP A 286 -21.83 -12.51 16.39
C ASP A 286 -22.88 -11.89 17.31
N VAL A 287 -23.05 -10.56 17.27
CA VAL A 287 -24.06 -9.88 18.07
C VAL A 287 -25.25 -9.47 17.18
N ASN A 288 -26.29 -10.31 17.17
CA ASN A 288 -27.66 -9.94 16.77
C ASN A 288 -28.22 -8.87 17.73
N VAL A 289 -27.61 -7.68 17.79
CA VAL A 289 -28.15 -6.55 18.57
C VAL A 289 -29.29 -5.93 17.75
N PRO A 290 -30.51 -5.83 18.30
CA PRO A 290 -31.59 -5.06 17.68
C PRO A 290 -31.18 -3.60 17.48
N SER A 291 -31.65 -3.01 16.38
CA SER A 291 -31.26 -1.74 15.76
C SER A 291 -31.44 -0.45 16.59
N ASP A 292 -31.63 -0.55 17.90
CA ASP A 292 -32.06 0.57 18.77
C ASP A 292 -30.92 1.19 19.60
N VAL A 293 -29.66 0.78 19.39
CA VAL A 293 -28.51 1.36 20.10
C VAL A 293 -27.89 2.48 19.25
N PRO A 294 -27.69 3.70 19.81
CA PRO A 294 -27.12 4.83 19.07
C PRO A 294 -25.74 4.50 18.46
N PRO A 295 -25.40 5.08 17.29
CA PRO A 295 -24.20 4.76 16.51
C PRO A 295 -22.87 5.04 17.24
N THR A 296 -22.93 5.68 18.41
CA THR A 296 -21.81 5.97 19.32
C THR A 296 -21.31 4.74 20.09
N LYS A 297 -22.14 3.68 20.23
CA LYS A 297 -21.76 2.41 20.87
C LYS A 297 -21.32 1.34 19.86
N ARG A 298 -21.17 1.70 18.58
CA ARG A 298 -20.58 0.82 17.55
C ARG A 298 -19.06 0.81 17.77
N ARG A 299 -18.52 -0.30 18.28
CA ARG A 299 -17.07 -0.50 18.46
C ARG A 299 -16.41 -0.37 17.08
N ASN A 300 -15.85 0.81 16.80
CA ASN A 300 -15.19 1.10 15.52
C ASN A 300 -13.70 1.32 15.77
N TYR A 301 -12.93 0.25 16.03
CA TYR A 301 -11.48 0.36 16.20
C TYR A 301 -10.83 0.98 14.95
N VAL A 302 -11.42 0.75 13.77
CA VAL A 302 -11.00 1.29 12.48
C VAL A 302 -10.96 2.82 12.46
N ARG A 303 -11.94 3.49 13.07
CA ARG A 303 -11.96 4.98 13.09
C ARG A 303 -10.75 5.53 13.83
N TYR A 304 -10.39 4.91 14.95
CA TYR A 304 -9.24 5.32 15.73
C TYR A 304 -7.93 4.99 15.02
N ALA A 305 -7.85 3.85 14.32
CA ALA A 305 -6.69 3.52 13.49
C ALA A 305 -6.50 4.54 12.34
N ILE A 306 -7.57 4.96 11.66
CA ILE A 306 -7.53 5.97 10.59
C ILE A 306 -7.12 7.34 11.14
N ILE A 307 -7.71 7.78 12.25
CA ILE A 307 -7.35 9.05 12.88
C ILE A 307 -5.89 9.01 13.33
N GLY A 308 -5.47 7.93 13.98
CA GLY A 308 -4.09 7.70 14.40
C GLY A 308 -3.10 7.71 13.23
N TYR A 309 -3.49 7.13 12.09
CA TYR A 309 -2.69 7.17 10.86
C TYR A 309 -2.55 8.58 10.31
N GLY A 310 -3.65 9.34 10.23
CA GLY A 310 -3.62 10.74 9.82
C GLY A 310 -2.74 11.61 10.72
N VAL A 311 -2.85 11.44 12.04
CA VAL A 311 -1.98 12.13 13.02
C VAL A 311 -0.51 11.78 12.82
N GLY A 312 -0.20 10.49 12.59
CA GLY A 312 1.16 10.03 12.32
C GLY A 312 1.74 10.60 11.02
N LEU A 313 0.95 10.66 9.94
CA LEU A 313 1.37 11.26 8.67
C LEU A 313 1.66 12.76 8.82
N VAL A 314 0.79 13.48 9.53
CA VAL A 314 1.00 14.90 9.86
C VAL A 314 2.27 15.09 10.66
N ALA A 315 2.50 14.26 11.68
CA ALA A 315 3.70 14.32 12.51
C ALA A 315 4.98 14.01 11.71
N ALA A 316 4.97 12.98 10.85
CA ALA A 316 6.09 12.62 9.99
C ALA A 316 6.46 13.75 9.01
N LEU A 317 5.45 14.34 8.35
CA LEU A 317 5.65 15.47 7.44
C LEU A 317 6.15 16.71 8.19
N ALA A 318 5.56 17.04 9.34
CA ALA A 318 5.99 18.15 10.18
C ALA A 318 7.45 17.97 10.64
N ALA A 319 7.83 16.77 11.07
CA ALA A 319 9.20 16.45 11.46
C ALA A 319 10.19 16.58 10.31
N GLY A 320 9.81 16.13 9.10
CA GLY A 320 10.62 16.29 7.89
C GLY A 320 10.85 17.76 7.51
N ILE A 321 9.79 18.59 7.57
CA ILE A 321 9.88 20.03 7.26
C ILE A 321 10.73 20.77 8.30
N LEU A 322 10.57 20.44 9.59
CA LEU A 322 11.31 21.09 10.68
C LEU A 322 12.79 20.69 10.70
N SER A 323 13.09 19.42 10.49
CA SER A 323 14.45 18.89 10.65
C SER A 323 15.34 19.11 9.44
N GLN A 324 14.77 19.39 8.25
CA GLN A 324 15.51 19.52 6.98
C GLN A 324 16.42 18.31 6.66
N SER A 325 16.18 17.19 7.35
CA SER A 325 16.90 15.93 7.24
C SER A 325 15.89 14.81 6.93
N PRO A 326 16.34 13.72 6.30
CA PRO A 326 15.56 12.49 6.21
C PRO A 326 15.14 12.05 7.62
N GLN A 327 13.85 11.74 7.78
CA GLN A 327 13.27 11.27 9.03
C GLN A 327 12.62 9.90 8.79
N PRO A 328 12.75 8.95 9.73
CA PRO A 328 12.07 7.66 9.64
C PRO A 328 10.56 7.88 9.79
N ALA A 329 9.78 7.61 8.74
CA ALA A 329 8.34 7.82 8.76
C ALA A 329 7.64 6.87 9.75
N LEU A 330 8.13 5.63 9.86
CA LEU A 330 7.54 4.62 10.73
C LEU A 330 7.71 4.95 12.21
N LEU A 331 8.68 5.79 12.57
CA LEU A 331 8.86 6.33 13.92
C LEU A 331 7.59 7.04 14.42
N TYR A 332 6.89 7.75 13.54
CA TYR A 332 5.67 8.48 13.87
C TYR A 332 4.41 7.65 13.62
N LEU A 333 4.39 6.88 12.52
CA LEU A 333 3.21 6.13 12.10
C LEU A 333 2.90 4.94 13.00
N VAL A 334 3.90 4.16 13.41
CA VAL A 334 3.68 2.95 14.22
C VAL A 334 3.04 3.26 15.56
N PRO A 335 3.59 4.16 16.42
CA PRO A 335 2.99 4.46 17.70
C PRO A 335 1.63 5.14 17.55
N SER A 336 1.44 6.00 16.54
CA SER A 336 0.19 6.73 16.35
C SER A 336 -0.95 5.84 15.84
N THR A 337 -0.66 4.73 15.14
CA THR A 337 -1.68 3.81 14.61
C THR A 337 -1.93 2.62 15.52
N LEU A 338 -0.87 1.95 15.97
CA LEU A 338 -0.97 0.75 16.82
C LEU A 338 -1.37 1.10 18.25
N GLY A 339 -0.82 2.20 18.79
CA GLY A 339 -1.05 2.63 20.17
C GLY A 339 -2.53 2.83 20.50
N PRO A 340 -3.29 3.66 19.75
CA PRO A 340 -4.73 3.86 20.00
C PRO A 340 -5.55 2.58 19.89
N VAL A 341 -5.23 1.68 18.94
CA VAL A 341 -5.93 0.40 18.78
C VAL A 341 -5.68 -0.50 20.00
N MET A 342 -4.43 -0.64 20.43
CA MET A 342 -4.07 -1.44 21.61
C MET A 342 -4.67 -0.87 22.90
N TYR A 343 -4.60 0.45 23.08
CA TYR A 343 -5.15 1.13 24.26
C TYR A 343 -6.67 0.94 24.35
N LEU A 344 -7.39 1.09 23.25
CA LEU A 344 -8.84 0.86 23.23
C LEU A 344 -9.20 -0.61 23.42
N ALA A 345 -8.43 -1.54 22.84
CA ALA A 345 -8.65 -2.96 23.04
C ALA A 345 -8.44 -3.35 24.51
N TRP A 346 -7.47 -2.73 25.18
CA TRP A 346 -7.23 -2.89 26.61
C TRP A 346 -8.40 -2.35 27.44
N LEU A 347 -8.84 -1.12 27.20
CA LEU A 347 -10.00 -0.52 27.90
C LEU A 347 -11.30 -1.32 27.73
N ARG A 348 -11.44 -2.04 26.60
CA ARG A 348 -12.63 -2.82 26.27
C ARG A 348 -12.54 -4.29 26.67
N ASN A 349 -11.44 -4.71 27.29
CA ASN A 349 -11.13 -6.11 27.63
C ASN A 349 -11.18 -7.10 26.44
N ASP A 350 -11.06 -6.59 25.21
CA ASP A 350 -11.02 -7.42 23.99
C ASP A 350 -9.56 -7.71 23.55
N LEU A 351 -8.56 -7.20 24.28
CA LEU A 351 -7.15 -7.24 23.87
C LEU A 351 -6.64 -8.65 23.64
N TRP A 352 -7.00 -9.60 24.51
CA TRP A 352 -6.52 -10.97 24.40
C TRP A 352 -7.09 -11.68 23.17
N GLU A 353 -8.37 -11.46 22.88
CA GLU A 353 -9.05 -11.98 21.70
C GLU A 353 -8.44 -11.43 20.40
N LEU A 354 -8.09 -10.14 20.39
CA LEU A 354 -7.40 -9.52 19.26
C LEU A 354 -5.93 -10.02 19.12
N TRP A 355 -5.28 -10.31 20.26
CA TRP A 355 -3.89 -10.76 20.38
C TRP A 355 -3.66 -12.19 19.89
N GLU A 356 -4.51 -13.11 20.33
CA GLU A 356 -4.44 -14.52 19.94
C GLU A 356 -5.16 -14.82 18.63
N GLY A 357 -6.00 -13.89 18.15
CA GLY A 357 -6.96 -14.13 17.08
C GLY A 357 -8.16 -14.92 17.57
N SER A 358 -9.22 -14.96 16.77
CA SER A 358 -10.30 -15.93 17.00
C SER A 358 -9.69 -17.33 16.87
N GLY A 359 -9.44 -17.99 18.00
CA GLY A 359 -8.86 -19.32 18.05
C GLY A 359 -9.69 -20.35 17.26
N PRO A 360 -9.18 -21.58 17.08
CA PRO A 360 -9.85 -22.67 16.35
C PRO A 360 -11.26 -23.05 16.85
N MET A 361 -11.74 -22.43 17.94
CA MET A 361 -13.07 -22.58 18.51
C MET A 361 -14.23 -22.18 17.58
N SER A 362 -13.99 -21.40 16.53
CA SER A 362 -15.01 -21.12 15.49
C SER A 362 -15.15 -22.26 14.47
N VAL A 363 -14.06 -22.99 14.19
CA VAL A 363 -14.06 -24.16 13.31
C VAL A 363 -14.68 -25.37 14.00
N GLU A 364 -14.44 -25.55 15.30
CA GLU A 364 -15.10 -26.59 16.10
C GLU A 364 -16.61 -26.34 16.20
N LYS A 365 -17.05 -25.08 16.39
CA LYS A 365 -18.47 -24.71 16.35
C LYS A 365 -19.10 -24.87 14.97
N ALA A 366 -18.36 -24.60 13.89
CA ALA A 366 -18.84 -24.84 12.53
C ALA A 366 -18.99 -26.35 12.24
N ARG A 367 -18.04 -27.19 12.68
CA ARG A 367 -18.15 -28.65 12.56
C ARG A 367 -19.25 -29.25 13.42
N LEU A 368 -19.51 -28.69 14.61
CA LEU A 368 -20.59 -29.15 15.50
C LEU A 368 -21.99 -28.69 15.06
N LEU A 369 -22.08 -27.80 14.05
CA LEU A 369 -23.36 -27.43 13.41
C LEU A 369 -23.59 -28.17 12.09
N GLU A 370 -22.59 -28.93 11.59
CA GLU A 370 -22.67 -29.79 10.40
C GLU A 370 -22.81 -31.29 10.74
N VAL A 371 -22.96 -31.64 12.02
CA VAL A 371 -23.29 -33.00 12.53
C VAL A 371 -24.62 -32.92 13.27
#